data_AF-A0A510IMY5-F1
#
_entry.id   AF-A0A510IMY5-F1
#
_cell.length_a   1.000
_cell.length_b   1.000
_cell.length_c   1.000
_cell.angle_alpha   90.00
_cell.angle_beta   90.00
_cell.angle_gamma   90.00
#
_symmetry.space_group_name_H-M   'P 1'
#
loop_
_entity.id
_entity.type
_entity.pdbx_description
1 polymer ?
#
loop_
_entity_poly.entity_id
_entity_poly.type
_entity_poly.pdbx_seq_one_letter_code
_entity_poly.pdbx_strand_id
1 'polypeptide(L)'
;MSKPWSKLQKEFYLLRAEGLKLQLQCRSYRMDSQMGSTNCPRYWITLGKDIIWDYPKYFVGKPHPERKPSEWYPYGTDIPDISNLIREYIDTFKDEIMNKVFENDYWGLVNILLAADKRIGTRCLSELKKKIDNKAALKIIEVRMASALTKQSTGLC
;
A
#
# COMPACT_ATOMS: atom_id res chain seq x y z
N MET A 1 -7.07 -13.41 -15.50
CA MET A 1 -6.95 -12.21 -16.37
C MET A 1 -6.66 -11.01 -15.48
N SER A 2 -5.50 -10.36 -15.63
CA SER A 2 -5.17 -9.17 -14.84
C SER A 2 -6.11 -8.01 -15.21
N LYS A 3 -6.77 -7.41 -14.23
CA LYS A 3 -7.55 -6.18 -14.43
C LYS A 3 -6.60 -5.02 -14.77
N PRO A 4 -7.00 -4.06 -15.62
CA PRO A 4 -6.16 -2.91 -15.93
C PRO A 4 -5.76 -2.12 -14.68
N TRP A 5 -4.49 -1.70 -14.60
CA TRP A 5 -3.95 -0.90 -13.49
C TRP A 5 -4.84 0.31 -13.13
N SER A 6 -5.35 1.01 -14.13
CA SER A 6 -6.22 2.18 -13.95
C SER A 6 -7.49 1.86 -13.15
N LYS A 7 -8.08 0.67 -13.37
CA LYS A 7 -9.26 0.22 -12.63
C LYS A 7 -8.91 -0.10 -11.19
N LEU A 8 -7.83 -0.84 -10.96
CA LEU A 8 -7.35 -1.18 -9.62
C LEU A 8 -7.04 0.11 -8.80
N GLN A 9 -6.35 1.06 -9.42
CA GLN A 9 -6.02 2.34 -8.80
C GLN A 9 -7.28 3.15 -8.44
N LYS A 10 -8.27 3.21 -9.34
CA LYS A 10 -9.54 3.91 -9.08
C LYS A 10 -10.27 3.30 -7.89
N GLU A 11 -10.38 1.97 -7.83
CA GLU A 11 -11.07 1.28 -6.74
C GLU A 11 -10.35 1.44 -5.40
N PHE A 12 -9.01 1.42 -5.39
CA PHE A 12 -8.22 1.77 -4.21
C PHE A 12 -8.56 3.17 -3.68
N TYR A 13 -8.65 4.18 -4.56
CA TYR A 13 -8.96 5.54 -4.14
C TYR A 13 -10.38 5.72 -3.61
N LEU A 14 -11.32 4.84 -3.96
CA LEU A 14 -12.65 4.83 -3.34
C LEU A 14 -12.59 4.44 -1.86
N LEU A 15 -11.62 3.62 -1.48
CA LEU A 15 -11.42 3.18 -0.09
C LEU A 15 -10.57 4.14 0.73
N ARG A 16 -9.76 4.99 0.09
CA ARG A 16 -8.88 5.94 0.78
C ARG A 16 -9.69 6.93 1.64
N ALA A 17 -9.21 7.16 2.87
CA ALA A 17 -9.74 8.17 3.78
C ALA A 17 -9.80 9.57 3.15
N GLU A 18 -10.86 10.31 3.46
CA GLU A 18 -11.05 11.67 2.97
C GLU A 18 -9.94 12.62 3.44
N GLY A 19 -9.48 13.49 2.55
CA GLY A 19 -8.40 14.44 2.84
C GLY A 19 -7.01 13.82 2.99
N LEU A 20 -6.89 12.48 3.02
CA LEU A 20 -5.61 11.80 3.07
C LEU A 20 -4.90 11.94 1.73
N LYS A 21 -3.76 12.65 1.73
CA LYS A 21 -2.92 12.88 0.54
C LYS A 21 -2.08 11.65 0.17
N LEU A 22 -2.68 10.46 0.22
CA LEU A 22 -2.03 9.20 -0.13
C LEU A 22 -2.20 8.91 -1.62
N GLN A 23 -1.11 8.63 -2.32
CA GLN A 23 -1.13 8.24 -3.73
C GLN A 23 -0.48 6.89 -3.93
N LEU A 24 -1.14 6.02 -4.70
CA LEU A 24 -0.62 4.73 -5.12
C LEU A 24 -0.21 4.86 -6.60
N GLN A 25 1.06 4.61 -6.90
CA GLN A 25 1.60 4.74 -8.26
C GLN A 25 2.26 3.44 -8.71
N CYS A 26 2.08 3.11 -9.98
CA CYS A 26 2.77 2.05 -10.68
C CYS A 26 3.18 2.59 -12.05
N ARG A 27 4.45 2.42 -12.41
CA ARG A 27 4.96 2.74 -13.73
C ARG A 27 5.91 1.65 -14.20
N SER A 28 5.90 1.42 -15.50
CA SER A 28 6.84 0.55 -16.20
C SER A 28 7.78 1.44 -16.99
N TYR A 29 9.03 1.54 -16.56
CA TYR A 29 10.06 2.27 -17.28
C TYR A 29 10.61 1.39 -18.38
N ARG A 30 10.59 1.87 -19.63
CA ARG A 30 11.19 1.14 -20.73
C ARG A 30 12.70 1.21 -20.61
N MET A 31 13.36 0.06 -20.56
CA MET A 31 14.79 -0.01 -20.85
C MET A 31 14.94 -0.26 -22.34
N ASP A 32 15.71 0.61 -22.99
CA ASP A 32 16.12 0.40 -24.37
C ASP A 32 17.65 0.37 -24.37
N SER A 33 18.19 -0.83 -24.33
CA SER A 33 19.64 -1.07 -24.30
C SER A 33 20.00 -2.09 -25.36
N GLN A 34 21.25 -2.05 -25.86
CA GLN A 34 21.73 -3.02 -26.84
C GLN A 34 21.72 -4.47 -26.31
N MET A 35 21.66 -4.66 -24.98
CA MET A 35 21.73 -5.95 -24.30
C MET A 35 20.38 -6.42 -23.72
N GLY A 36 19.28 -5.69 -23.97
CA GLY A 36 17.95 -6.08 -23.49
C GLY A 36 16.91 -4.97 -23.51
N SER A 37 15.65 -5.37 -23.61
CA SER A 37 14.45 -4.52 -23.71
C SER A 37 13.44 -4.74 -22.57
N THR A 38 13.85 -5.44 -21.50
CA THR A 38 12.98 -5.74 -20.37
C THR A 38 12.60 -4.45 -19.64
N ASN A 39 11.30 -4.22 -19.48
CA ASN A 39 10.84 -3.06 -18.74
C ASN A 39 11.16 -3.17 -17.24
N CYS A 40 11.40 -2.03 -16.60
CA CYS A 40 11.63 -1.85 -15.18
C CYS A 40 10.36 -1.35 -14.50
N PRO A 41 9.48 -2.24 -14.00
CA PRO A 41 8.31 -1.81 -13.26
C PRO A 41 8.69 -1.31 -11.86
N ARG A 42 7.97 -0.31 -11.38
CA ARG A 42 8.12 0.27 -10.05
C ARG A 42 6.75 0.57 -9.48
N TYR A 43 6.58 0.23 -8.21
CA TYR A 43 5.41 0.49 -7.40
C TYR A 43 5.82 1.36 -6.22
N TRP A 44 5.10 2.45 -5.96
CA TRP A 44 5.39 3.27 -4.80
C TRP A 44 4.15 3.94 -4.27
N ILE A 45 4.19 4.24 -2.97
CA ILE A 45 3.14 4.94 -2.26
C ILE A 45 3.73 6.21 -1.66
N THR A 46 3.07 7.33 -1.91
CA THR A 46 3.40 8.61 -1.30
C THR A 46 2.35 9.03 -0.29
N LEU A 47 2.79 9.69 0.78
CA LEU A 47 1.96 10.45 1.69
C LEU A 47 2.38 11.92 1.59
N GLY A 48 1.57 12.74 0.92
CA GLY A 48 1.96 14.08 0.54
C GLY A 48 3.13 14.06 -0.44
N LYS A 49 4.29 14.57 -0.01
CA LYS A 49 5.52 14.59 -0.82
C LYS A 49 6.47 13.42 -0.52
N ASP A 50 6.20 12.65 0.55
CA ASP A 50 7.13 11.64 1.04
C ASP A 50 6.80 10.27 0.46
N ILE A 51 7.81 9.58 -0.09
CA ILE A 51 7.68 8.16 -0.49
C ILE A 51 7.81 7.30 0.77
N ILE A 52 6.69 6.72 1.20
CA ILE A 52 6.62 5.91 2.42
C ILE A 52 6.80 4.42 2.16
N TRP A 53 6.60 3.97 0.92
CA TRP A 53 6.79 2.59 0.50
C TRP A 53 7.18 2.56 -0.98
N ASP A 54 8.19 1.74 -1.33
CA ASP A 54 8.79 1.72 -2.66
C ASP A 54 9.31 0.32 -3.02
N TYR A 55 8.73 -0.26 -4.05
CA TYR A 55 9.20 -1.47 -4.71
C TYR A 55 9.71 -1.10 -6.11
N PRO A 56 10.93 -1.49 -6.49
CA PRO A 56 11.79 -2.49 -5.86
C PRO A 56 12.68 -1.98 -4.71
N LYS A 57 12.85 -0.66 -4.58
CA LYS A 57 13.95 -0.04 -3.81
C LYS A 57 14.09 -0.56 -2.37
N TYR A 58 12.98 -0.84 -1.69
CA TYR A 58 13.02 -1.25 -0.28
C TYR A 58 13.15 -2.75 -0.08
N PHE A 59 13.04 -3.58 -1.13
CA PHE A 59 12.85 -5.04 -1.00
C PHE A 59 13.83 -5.87 -1.82
N VAL A 60 14.23 -5.42 -3.01
CA VAL A 60 15.17 -6.17 -3.86
C VAL A 60 16.53 -6.29 -3.16
N GLY A 61 17.09 -7.50 -3.18
CA GLY A 61 18.33 -7.85 -2.49
C GLY A 61 18.24 -7.88 -0.96
N LYS A 62 17.03 -7.77 -0.37
CA LYS A 62 16.84 -7.86 1.08
C LYS A 62 16.19 -9.19 1.48
N PRO A 63 16.68 -9.84 2.55
CA PRO A 63 16.07 -11.07 3.05
C PRO A 63 14.68 -10.82 3.61
N HIS A 64 13.77 -11.77 3.36
CA HIS A 64 12.46 -11.86 3.98
C HIS A 64 12.27 -13.30 4.51
N PRO A 65 11.72 -13.51 5.72
CA PRO A 65 11.63 -14.86 6.31
C PRO A 65 10.85 -15.85 5.43
N GLU A 66 9.78 -15.38 4.81
CA GLU A 66 8.84 -16.22 4.04
C GLU A 66 9.03 -16.10 2.53
N ARG A 67 10.04 -15.33 2.08
CA ARG A 67 10.21 -15.03 0.67
C ARG A 67 11.68 -14.91 0.31
N LYS A 68 12.11 -15.66 -0.70
CA LYS A 68 13.47 -15.48 -1.26
C LYS A 68 13.60 -14.04 -1.78
N PRO A 69 14.75 -13.36 -1.51
CA PRO A 69 15.02 -12.07 -2.11
C PRO A 69 14.84 -12.16 -3.63
N SER A 70 14.11 -11.23 -4.23
CA SER A 70 14.29 -11.02 -5.67
C SER A 70 15.67 -10.39 -5.84
N GLU A 71 16.63 -11.17 -6.28
CA GLU A 71 17.99 -10.71 -6.59
C GLU A 71 18.08 -10.19 -8.03
N TRP A 72 17.10 -10.52 -8.87
CA TRP A 72 17.17 -10.40 -10.33
C TRP A 72 16.28 -9.28 -10.89
N TYR A 73 16.11 -8.18 -10.17
CA TYR A 73 15.50 -6.98 -10.77
C TYR A 73 16.42 -6.43 -11.87
N PRO A 74 15.91 -6.15 -13.09
CA PRO A 74 14.50 -6.03 -13.47
C PRO A 74 13.85 -7.25 -14.15
N TYR A 75 14.55 -8.37 -14.25
CA TYR A 75 14.10 -9.58 -14.96
C TYR A 75 13.13 -10.46 -14.15
N GLY A 76 13.26 -10.47 -12.82
CA GLY A 76 12.34 -11.10 -11.87
C GLY A 76 11.61 -10.05 -11.04
N THR A 77 10.28 -9.93 -11.22
CA THR A 77 9.48 -8.88 -10.58
C THR A 77 8.23 -9.45 -9.92
N ASP A 78 7.90 -8.98 -8.73
CA ASP A 78 6.71 -9.42 -7.97
C ASP A 78 5.50 -8.53 -8.23
N ILE A 79 5.53 -7.80 -9.32
CA ILE A 79 4.51 -6.82 -9.69
C ILE A 79 3.13 -7.46 -9.84
N PRO A 80 2.99 -8.65 -10.46
CA PRO A 80 1.71 -9.35 -10.48
C PRO A 80 1.21 -9.66 -9.06
N ASP A 81 2.09 -10.13 -8.18
CA ASP A 81 1.73 -10.54 -6.81
C ASP A 81 1.31 -9.34 -5.95
N ILE A 82 2.03 -8.23 -6.04
CA ILE A 82 1.65 -6.97 -5.41
C ILE A 82 0.27 -6.50 -5.92
N SER A 83 0.03 -6.61 -7.23
CA SER A 83 -1.25 -6.23 -7.83
C SER A 83 -2.38 -7.14 -7.35
N ASN A 84 -2.12 -8.45 -7.23
CA ASN A 84 -3.07 -9.43 -6.74
C ASN A 84 -3.40 -9.22 -5.26
N LEU A 85 -2.41 -8.89 -4.43
CA LEU A 85 -2.59 -8.58 -3.02
C LEU A 85 -3.47 -7.33 -2.82
N ILE A 86 -3.21 -6.25 -3.58
CA ILE A 86 -4.05 -5.05 -3.54
C ILE A 86 -5.48 -5.38 -3.99
N ARG A 87 -5.63 -6.22 -5.03
CA ARG A 87 -6.95 -6.65 -5.51
C ARG A 87 -7.71 -7.43 -4.45
N GLU A 88 -7.07 -8.41 -3.85
CA GLU A 88 -7.62 -9.21 -2.77
C GLU A 88 -8.08 -8.33 -1.60
N TYR A 89 -7.28 -7.34 -1.23
CA TYR A 89 -7.63 -6.38 -0.18
C TYR A 89 -8.88 -5.56 -0.53
N ILE A 90 -8.97 -5.03 -1.76
CA ILE A 90 -10.12 -4.21 -2.19
C ILE A 90 -11.40 -5.06 -2.22
N ASP A 91 -11.30 -6.32 -2.68
CA ASP A 91 -12.44 -7.25 -2.75
C ASP A 91 -12.88 -7.78 -1.38
N THR A 92 -12.08 -7.60 -0.32
CA THR A 92 -12.43 -8.04 1.03
C THR A 92 -13.49 -7.13 1.65
N PHE A 93 -14.55 -7.72 2.22
CA PHE A 93 -15.62 -7.00 2.89
C PHE A 93 -15.16 -6.37 4.21
N LYS A 94 -15.83 -5.28 4.60
CA LYS A 94 -15.49 -4.49 5.80
C LYS A 94 -15.44 -5.34 7.08
N ASP A 95 -16.37 -6.27 7.24
CA ASP A 95 -16.51 -7.04 8.48
C ASP A 95 -15.47 -8.16 8.60
N GLU A 96 -14.84 -8.54 7.48
CA GLU A 96 -13.81 -9.57 7.40
C GLU A 96 -12.39 -8.99 7.44
N ILE A 97 -12.21 -7.75 6.98
CA ILE A 97 -10.89 -7.19 6.68
C ILE A 97 -9.93 -7.12 7.86
N MET A 98 -10.45 -6.95 9.08
CA MET A 98 -9.64 -6.86 10.29
C MET A 98 -9.19 -8.23 10.82
N ASN A 99 -9.88 -9.30 10.40
CA ASN A 99 -9.64 -10.67 10.86
C ASN A 99 -9.01 -11.54 9.78
N LYS A 100 -9.08 -11.12 8.52
CA LYS A 100 -8.49 -11.83 7.40
C LYS A 100 -6.96 -11.82 7.47
N VAL A 101 -6.38 -13.01 7.30
CA VAL A 101 -4.94 -13.18 7.07
C VAL A 101 -4.68 -13.05 5.58
N PHE A 102 -3.77 -12.15 5.21
CA PHE A 102 -3.34 -11.96 3.83
C PHE A 102 -1.98 -12.66 3.65
N GLU A 103 -2.03 -13.95 3.30
CA GLU A 103 -0.87 -14.86 3.30
C GLU A 103 0.29 -14.39 2.40
N ASN A 104 -0.01 -13.59 1.37
CA ASN A 104 0.99 -13.13 0.39
C ASN A 104 1.49 -11.70 0.65
N ASP A 105 1.31 -11.15 1.85
CA ASP A 105 1.84 -9.82 2.19
C ASP A 105 3.32 -9.84 2.60
N TYR A 106 4.20 -10.11 1.65
CA TYR A 106 5.66 -10.08 1.85
C TYR A 106 6.24 -8.66 1.91
N TRP A 107 5.41 -7.62 1.74
CA TRP A 107 5.86 -6.22 1.63
C TRP A 107 5.34 -5.32 2.75
N GLY A 108 4.60 -5.89 3.71
CA GLY A 108 3.88 -5.14 4.74
C GLY A 108 2.88 -4.13 4.16
N LEU A 109 2.38 -4.38 2.96
CA LEU A 109 1.52 -3.49 2.21
C LEU A 109 0.12 -3.44 2.83
N VAL A 110 -0.39 -4.54 3.38
CA VAL A 110 -1.73 -4.62 3.96
C VAL A 110 -1.87 -3.67 5.13
N ASN A 111 -0.85 -3.54 5.97
CA ASN A 111 -0.84 -2.58 7.08
C ASN A 111 -1.00 -1.13 6.60
N ILE A 112 -0.39 -0.77 5.45
CA ILE A 112 -0.52 0.55 4.83
C ILE A 112 -1.93 0.75 4.27
N LEU A 113 -2.50 -0.29 3.64
CA LEU A 113 -3.87 -0.26 3.12
C LEU A 113 -4.90 -0.10 4.24
N LEU A 114 -4.79 -0.90 5.32
CA LEU A 114 -5.62 -0.80 6.53
C LEU A 114 -5.54 0.60 7.14
N ALA A 115 -4.34 1.14 7.29
CA ALA A 115 -4.16 2.50 7.82
C ALA A 115 -4.86 3.55 6.95
N ALA A 116 -4.89 3.37 5.63
CA ALA A 116 -5.48 4.31 4.68
C ALA A 116 -7.00 4.16 4.49
N ASP A 117 -7.59 3.03 4.88
CA ASP A 117 -8.96 2.68 4.53
C ASP A 117 -10.01 3.43 5.36
N LYS A 118 -10.91 4.15 4.69
CA LYS A 118 -12.00 4.92 5.29
C LYS A 118 -13.08 4.07 5.93
N ARG A 119 -13.21 2.80 5.53
CA ARG A 119 -14.12 1.82 6.15
C ARG A 119 -13.73 1.55 7.61
N ILE A 120 -12.45 1.77 7.94
CA ILE A 120 -11.88 1.57 9.27
C ILE A 120 -11.94 2.89 10.04
N GLY A 121 -12.70 2.87 11.13
CA GLY A 121 -12.87 4.01 12.03
C GLY A 121 -11.70 4.20 12.99
N THR A 122 -11.70 5.35 13.69
CA THR A 122 -10.63 5.77 14.62
C THR A 122 -10.37 4.78 15.75
N ARG A 123 -11.42 4.14 16.30
CA ARG A 123 -11.29 3.10 17.33
C ARG A 123 -10.44 1.93 16.84
N CYS A 124 -10.76 1.38 15.67
CA CYS A 124 -10.03 0.25 15.09
C CYS A 124 -8.61 0.64 14.70
N LEU A 125 -8.38 1.87 14.20
CA LEU A 125 -7.03 2.37 13.91
C LEU A 125 -6.17 2.47 15.17
N SER A 126 -6.75 2.85 16.31
CA SER A 126 -6.04 2.92 17.58
C SER A 126 -5.58 1.55 18.06
N GLU A 127 -6.42 0.52 17.87
CA GLU A 127 -6.05 -0.87 18.15
C GLU A 127 -5.01 -1.40 17.17
N LEU A 128 -5.13 -1.07 15.88
CA LEU A 128 -4.14 -1.41 14.87
C LEU A 128 -2.76 -0.80 15.22
N LYS A 129 -2.73 0.48 15.62
CA LYS A 129 -1.50 1.20 16.00
C LYS A 129 -0.69 0.48 17.10
N LYS A 130 -1.37 -0.17 18.04
CA LYS A 130 -0.73 -0.89 19.15
C LYS A 130 -0.08 -2.22 18.72
N LYS A 131 -0.53 -2.80 17.59
CA LYS A 131 -0.14 -4.14 17.14
C LYS A 131 0.91 -4.16 16.05
N ILE A 132 1.06 -3.07 15.29
CA ILE A 132 1.92 -3.03 14.10
C ILE A 132 3.23 -2.28 14.38
N ASP A 133 4.31 -2.73 13.74
CA ASP A 133 5.61 -2.04 13.66
C ASP A 133 5.85 -1.38 12.28
N ASN A 134 4.86 -1.43 11.38
CA ASN A 134 5.03 -0.85 10.05
C ASN A 134 5.08 0.69 10.13
N LYS A 135 6.29 1.27 10.04
CA LYS A 135 6.54 2.71 10.11
C LYS A 135 5.71 3.53 9.10
N ALA A 136 5.50 3.01 7.89
CA ALA A 136 4.71 3.71 6.86
C ALA A 136 3.22 3.75 7.25
N ALA A 137 2.68 2.65 7.75
CA ALA A 137 1.31 2.57 8.24
C ALA A 137 1.10 3.47 9.49
N LEU A 138 2.04 3.46 10.44
CA LEU A 138 1.98 4.30 11.63
C LEU A 138 1.89 5.80 11.27
N LYS A 139 2.70 6.26 10.30
CA LYS A 139 2.63 7.65 9.79
C LYS A 139 1.24 7.99 9.23
N ILE A 140 0.61 7.08 8.49
CA ILE A 140 -0.73 7.30 7.95
C ILE A 140 -1.76 7.39 9.07
N ILE A 141 -1.69 6.50 10.07
CA ILE A 141 -2.60 6.50 11.22
C ILE A 141 -2.53 7.85 11.94
N GLU A 142 -1.33 8.37 12.18
CA GLU A 142 -1.13 9.66 12.86
C GLU A 142 -1.78 10.82 12.10
N VAL A 143 -1.59 10.90 10.78
CA VAL A 143 -2.22 11.92 9.93
C VAL A 143 -3.75 11.82 9.99
N ARG A 144 -4.30 10.60 9.97
CA ARG A 144 -5.74 10.38 10.06
C ARG A 144 -6.32 10.75 11.42
N MET A 145 -5.65 10.40 12.51
CA MET A 145 -6.09 10.73 13.86
C MET A 145 -6.06 12.25 14.09
N ALA A 146 -5.00 12.94 13.65
CA ALA A 146 -4.90 14.40 13.74
C ALA A 146 -6.02 15.11 12.95
N SER A 147 -6.34 14.59 11.76
CA SER A 147 -7.43 15.12 10.93
C SER A 147 -8.80 14.93 11.58
N ALA A 148 -9.01 13.82 12.30
CA ALA A 148 -10.27 13.55 13.00
C ALA A 148 -10.48 14.49 14.21
N LEU A 149 -9.41 14.78 14.98
CA LEU A 149 -9.44 15.74 16.09
C LEU A 149 -9.78 17.15 15.60
N THR A 150 -9.19 17.57 14.48
CA THR A 150 -9.43 18.90 13.90
C THR A 150 -10.89 19.08 13.45
N LYS A 151 -11.50 18.04 12.89
CA LYS A 151 -12.92 18.06 12.49
C LYS A 151 -13.87 18.17 13.69
N GLN A 152 -13.52 17.60 14.84
CA GLN A 152 -14.33 17.69 16.07
C GLN A 152 -14.31 19.10 16.68
N SER A 153 -13.17 19.81 16.59
CA SER A 153 -13.07 21.19 17.09
C SER A 153 -13.82 22.23 16.24
N THR A 154 -14.00 21.98 14.94
CA THR A 154 -14.67 22.93 14.02
C THR A 154 -16.19 22.73 13.93
N GLY A 155 -16.74 21.67 14.51
CA GLY A 155 -18.19 21.38 14.50
C GLY A 155 -18.94 21.84 15.75
N LEU A 156 -18.33 22.72 16.56
CA LEU A 156 -18.82 23.17 17.87
C LEU A 156 -19.06 24.69 17.95
N CYS A 157 -19.24 25.36 16.81
CA CYS A 157 -19.66 26.77 16.74
C CYS A 157 -20.97 26.89 15.96
#